data_AF-A0A1M5MYC1-F1
#
_entry.id   AF-A0A1M5MYC1-F1
#
_cell.length_a   1.000
_cell.length_b   1.000
_cell.length_c   1.000
_cell.angle_alpha   90.00
_cell.angle_beta   90.00
_cell.angle_gamma   90.00
#
_symmetry.space_group_name_H-M   'P 1'
#
loop_
_entity.id
_entity.type
_entity.pdbx_description
1 polymer ?
#
loop_
_entity_poly.entity_id
_entity_poly.type
_entity_poly.pdbx_seq_one_letter_code
_entity_poly.pdbx_strand_id
1 'polypeptide(L)'
;MRTACAGSRYARPLLGALRCHQETVVQLSRLLLLLTLYVPLSNSAEVNVFANSIEIPDNCKLVVRASDDFSYSCPTNDYTRNTVGFHTKSDNKVGISNVISSQSSDSDGNMEYLRHEERVIDKFAHNVVVLSLAGHEVSLYSVCNDELCLSVMSSDKHFITNIVEQLSEELIGW
;
A
#
# COMPACT_ATOMS: atom_id res chain seq x y z
N MET A 1 -64.65 19.79 -59.98
CA MET A 1 -65.84 19.67 -59.09
C MET A 1 -65.67 20.64 -57.93
N ARG A 2 -66.60 21.61 -57.82
CA ARG A 2 -66.92 22.39 -56.61
C ARG A 2 -67.37 21.40 -55.51
N THR A 3 -67.36 21.58 -54.19
CA THR A 3 -67.27 22.67 -53.19
C THR A 3 -67.19 21.91 -51.83
N ALA A 4 -66.64 22.41 -50.72
CA ALA A 4 -67.36 23.28 -49.79
C ALA A 4 -66.48 23.71 -48.59
N CYS A 5 -66.87 24.83 -48.00
CA CYS A 5 -66.21 25.63 -46.96
C CYS A 5 -66.49 25.16 -45.53
N ALA A 6 -65.60 25.55 -44.59
CA ALA A 6 -65.86 26.18 -43.27
C ALA A 6 -64.59 25.96 -42.41
N GLY A 7 -63.94 26.94 -41.80
CA GLY A 7 -64.44 28.12 -41.12
C GLY A 7 -64.24 27.93 -39.61
N SER A 8 -63.13 28.41 -39.05
CA SER A 8 -63.08 28.74 -37.62
C SER A 8 -62.01 29.81 -37.36
N ARG A 9 -62.48 30.94 -36.80
CA ARG A 9 -61.67 32.02 -36.23
C ARG A 9 -61.27 31.64 -34.80
N TYR A 10 -60.13 32.13 -34.35
CA TYR A 10 -59.81 32.67 -33.02
C TYR A 10 -58.38 32.32 -32.58
N ALA A 11 -57.74 33.31 -31.94
CA ALA A 11 -56.50 33.30 -31.16
C ALA A 11 -55.14 33.42 -31.91
N ARG A 12 -54.60 34.65 -31.91
CA ARG A 12 -53.16 34.92 -31.63
C ARG A 12 -52.96 34.82 -30.08
N PRO A 13 -51.76 34.81 -29.46
CA PRO A 13 -50.42 35.17 -29.98
C PRO A 13 -49.22 34.34 -29.39
N LEU A 14 -47.98 34.76 -29.72
CA LEU A 14 -46.76 34.65 -28.90
C LEU A 14 -46.19 33.25 -28.59
N LEU A 15 -45.34 32.72 -29.47
CA LEU A 15 -44.28 31.77 -29.11
C LEU A 15 -43.13 31.91 -30.12
N GLY A 16 -42.40 33.03 -30.01
CA GLY A 16 -41.35 33.39 -30.95
C GLY A 16 -40.21 34.13 -30.26
N ALA A 17 -39.75 33.65 -29.11
CA ALA A 17 -38.59 34.21 -28.43
C ALA A 17 -37.97 33.25 -27.39
N LEU A 18 -37.87 31.95 -27.67
CA LEU A 18 -37.21 30.98 -26.77
C LEU A 18 -36.51 29.88 -27.59
N ARG A 19 -35.59 30.28 -28.49
CA ARG A 19 -34.80 29.31 -29.28
C ARG A 19 -33.32 29.65 -29.47
N CYS A 20 -32.78 30.59 -28.68
CA CYS A 20 -31.37 30.98 -28.80
C CYS A 20 -30.55 30.85 -27.50
N HIS A 21 -30.97 30.04 -26.53
CA HIS A 21 -30.20 29.82 -25.30
C HIS A 21 -30.00 28.37 -24.87
N GLN A 22 -30.32 27.39 -25.74
CA GLN A 22 -30.34 25.99 -25.33
C GLN A 22 -29.11 25.16 -25.80
N GLU A 23 -28.16 25.76 -26.51
CA GLU A 23 -26.98 25.02 -27.02
C GLU A 23 -25.67 25.30 -26.28
N THR A 24 -25.57 26.38 -25.48
CA THR A 24 -24.32 26.69 -24.75
C THR A 24 -24.20 26.00 -23.38
N VAL A 25 -25.31 25.58 -22.77
CA VAL A 25 -25.30 24.94 -21.43
C VAL A 25 -24.86 23.47 -21.50
N VAL A 26 -25.08 22.79 -22.63
CA VAL A 26 -24.79 21.35 -22.77
C VAL A 26 -23.29 21.07 -22.96
N GLN A 27 -22.50 22.04 -23.46
CA GLN A 27 -21.06 21.85 -23.62
C GLN A 27 -20.25 22.09 -22.34
N LEU A 28 -20.67 23.04 -21.49
CA LEU A 28 -19.99 23.30 -20.20
C LEU A 28 -20.14 22.12 -19.22
N SER A 29 -21.25 21.39 -19.26
CA SER A 29 -21.46 20.24 -18.36
C SER A 29 -20.59 19.04 -18.71
N ARG A 30 -20.19 18.88 -19.98
CA ARG A 30 -19.27 17.81 -20.41
C ARG A 30 -17.83 18.10 -20.02
N LEU A 31 -17.44 19.37 -19.96
CA LEU A 31 -16.09 19.77 -19.55
C LEU A 31 -15.90 19.62 -18.03
N LEU A 32 -16.93 19.89 -17.22
CA LEU A 32 -16.86 19.69 -15.76
C LEU A 32 -16.78 18.21 -15.35
N LEU A 33 -17.37 17.30 -16.12
CA LEU A 33 -17.34 15.87 -15.82
C LEU A 33 -15.97 15.21 -16.11
N LEU A 34 -15.17 15.82 -16.99
CA LEU A 34 -13.80 15.35 -17.31
C LEU A 34 -12.76 15.84 -16.29
N LEU A 35 -13.04 16.92 -15.56
CA LEU A 35 -12.13 17.48 -14.55
C LEU A 35 -12.29 16.87 -13.14
N THR A 36 -13.40 16.17 -12.85
CA THR A 36 -13.59 15.49 -11.56
C THR A 36 -13.00 14.07 -11.50
N LEU A 37 -12.42 13.57 -12.60
CA LEU A 37 -11.80 12.23 -12.66
C LEU A 37 -10.27 12.25 -12.56
N TYR A 38 -9.66 13.44 -12.44
CA TYR A 38 -8.24 13.57 -12.12
C TYR A 38 -8.06 13.61 -10.59
N VAL A 39 -8.53 12.58 -9.90
CA VAL A 39 -7.96 12.27 -8.59
C VAL A 39 -6.66 11.53 -8.91
N PRO A 40 -5.47 12.08 -8.66
CA PRO A 40 -4.27 11.27 -8.73
C PRO A 40 -4.48 10.12 -7.74
N LEU A 41 -4.55 8.89 -8.25
CA LEU A 41 -4.40 7.68 -7.43
C LEU A 41 -2.93 7.67 -6.94
N SER A 42 -2.62 8.50 -5.95
CA SER A 42 -1.51 8.22 -5.05
C SER A 42 -1.97 7.06 -4.18
N ASN A 43 -1.58 5.84 -4.55
CA ASN A 43 -2.04 4.59 -3.95
C ASN A 43 -1.08 4.09 -2.86
N SER A 44 -0.15 4.92 -2.38
CA SER A 44 0.68 4.57 -1.24
C SER A 44 -0.21 4.42 -0.01
N ALA A 45 -0.09 3.29 0.66
CA ALA A 45 -0.80 3.06 1.90
C ALA A 45 0.03 3.66 3.03
N GLU A 46 -0.54 4.59 3.79
CA GLU A 46 0.08 5.12 5.00
C GLU A 46 -0.30 4.27 6.22
N VAL A 47 0.69 3.90 7.02
CA VAL A 47 0.51 3.12 8.25
C VAL A 47 1.17 3.82 9.42
N ASN A 48 0.44 3.99 10.52
CA ASN A 48 1.00 4.60 11.73
C ASN A 48 1.76 3.56 12.56
N VAL A 49 3.04 3.83 12.81
CA VAL A 49 3.98 2.96 13.54
C VAL A 49 4.79 3.81 14.51
N PHE A 50 4.76 3.48 15.80
CA PHE A 50 5.53 4.16 16.85
C PHE A 50 5.35 5.69 16.88
N ALA A 51 4.15 6.19 16.56
CA ALA A 51 3.79 7.61 16.41
C ALA A 51 4.30 8.31 15.12
N ASN A 52 4.91 7.57 14.19
CA ASN A 52 5.26 8.04 12.85
C ASN A 52 4.29 7.46 11.81
N SER A 53 4.09 8.14 10.69
CA SER A 53 3.44 7.56 9.51
C SER A 53 4.51 7.01 8.58
N ILE A 54 4.38 5.75 8.16
CA ILE A 54 5.24 5.16 7.12
C ILE A 54 4.43 4.96 5.85
N GLU A 55 5.05 5.28 4.72
CA GLU A 55 4.52 5.04 3.39
C GLU A 55 4.91 3.63 2.93
N ILE A 56 3.90 2.82 2.65
CA ILE A 56 4.06 1.52 2.02
C ILE A 56 3.98 1.69 0.49
N PRO A 57 4.92 1.11 -0.28
CA PRO A 57 4.92 1.23 -1.73
C PRO A 57 3.63 0.74 -2.39
N ASP A 58 3.21 1.45 -3.44
CA ASP A 58 1.92 1.25 -4.14
C ASP A 58 1.76 -0.14 -4.77
N ASN A 59 2.87 -0.84 -5.04
CA ASN A 59 2.83 -2.19 -5.58
C ASN A 59 2.54 -3.27 -4.52
N CYS A 60 2.50 -2.91 -3.23
CA CYS A 60 2.25 -3.84 -2.14
C CYS A 60 0.77 -4.16 -1.96
N LYS A 61 0.49 -5.36 -1.47
CA LYS A 61 -0.87 -5.80 -1.12
C LYS A 61 -0.94 -6.17 0.35
N LEU A 62 -2.00 -5.72 1.03
CA LEU A 62 -2.29 -6.15 2.40
C LEU A 62 -2.66 -7.64 2.41
N VAL A 63 -2.02 -8.39 3.29
CA VAL A 63 -2.24 -9.80 3.58
C VAL A 63 -2.58 -9.92 5.05
N VAL A 64 -3.81 -10.35 5.34
CA VAL A 64 -4.29 -10.63 6.71
C VAL A 64 -4.27 -12.13 6.91
N ARG A 65 -3.48 -12.62 7.86
CA ARG A 65 -3.31 -14.07 8.12
C ARG A 65 -4.10 -14.55 9.32
N ALA A 66 -4.16 -13.74 10.38
CA ALA A 66 -4.93 -13.97 11.61
C ALA A 66 -5.53 -12.65 12.09
N SER A 67 -6.29 -12.66 13.18
CA SER A 67 -6.97 -11.45 13.69
C SER A 67 -5.99 -10.30 14.01
N ASP A 68 -4.75 -10.64 14.38
CA ASP A 68 -3.80 -9.68 14.93
C ASP A 68 -2.46 -9.66 14.15
N ASP A 69 -2.37 -10.42 13.05
CA ASP A 69 -1.19 -10.49 12.19
C ASP A 69 -1.55 -10.07 10.75
N PHE A 70 -0.98 -8.93 10.35
CA PHE A 70 -1.11 -8.39 9.02
C PHE A 70 0.26 -7.97 8.48
N SER A 71 0.39 -8.08 7.17
CA SER A 71 1.60 -7.69 6.46
C SER A 71 1.27 -7.11 5.10
N TYR A 72 2.14 -6.29 4.57
CA TYR A 72 2.13 -5.88 3.17
C TYR A 72 3.12 -6.75 2.41
N SER A 73 2.66 -7.38 1.32
CA SER A 73 3.50 -8.16 0.42
C SER A 73 3.68 -7.39 -0.88
N CYS A 74 4.92 -7.03 -1.19
CA CYS A 74 5.30 -6.27 -2.37
C CYS A 74 5.99 -7.22 -3.35
N PRO A 75 5.44 -7.38 -4.57
CA PRO A 75 6.03 -8.25 -5.57
C PRO A 75 7.37 -7.67 -6.03
N THR A 76 8.34 -8.56 -6.18
CA THR A 76 9.65 -8.27 -6.77
C THR A 76 9.83 -9.09 -8.04
N ASN A 77 10.87 -8.77 -8.83
CA ASN A 77 11.15 -9.48 -10.08
C ASN A 77 11.90 -10.80 -9.87
N ASP A 78 12.36 -11.07 -8.65
CA ASP A 78 13.03 -12.30 -8.24
C ASP A 78 12.07 -13.25 -7.50
N TYR A 79 12.55 -14.44 -7.15
CA TYR A 79 11.75 -15.43 -6.40
C TYR A 79 11.47 -15.03 -4.95
N THR A 80 12.09 -13.95 -4.47
CA THR A 80 11.85 -13.43 -3.13
C THR A 80 10.60 -12.55 -3.15
N ARG A 81 10.10 -12.18 -1.97
CA ARG A 81 9.05 -11.16 -1.86
C ARG A 81 9.48 -10.18 -0.80
N ASN A 82 9.28 -8.91 -1.09
CA ASN A 82 9.43 -7.88 -0.08
C ASN A 82 8.20 -7.91 0.81
N THR A 83 8.41 -7.88 2.12
CA THR A 83 7.31 -7.87 3.07
C THR A 83 7.55 -6.84 4.17
N VAL A 84 6.48 -6.19 4.59
CA VAL A 84 6.44 -5.29 5.74
C VAL A 84 5.38 -5.84 6.69
N GLY A 85 5.77 -6.39 7.83
CA GLY A 85 4.91 -7.06 8.80
C GLY A 85 4.79 -6.29 10.11
N PHE A 86 3.71 -6.57 10.84
CA PHE A 86 3.43 -5.98 12.14
C PHE A 86 3.07 -7.08 13.12
N HIS A 87 3.79 -7.16 14.22
CA HIS A 87 3.66 -8.26 15.17
C HIS A 87 3.75 -7.75 16.60
N THR A 88 3.18 -8.48 17.55
CA THR A 88 3.47 -8.21 18.96
C THR A 88 4.95 -8.48 19.26
N LYS A 89 5.50 -7.82 20.28
CA LYS A 89 6.89 -8.05 20.74
C LYS A 89 7.15 -9.52 21.07
N SER A 90 6.18 -10.19 21.68
CA SER A 90 6.25 -11.62 22.00
C SER A 90 6.31 -12.48 20.74
N ASP A 91 5.45 -12.21 19.74
CA ASP A 91 5.39 -13.01 18.53
C ASP A 91 6.65 -12.84 17.69
N ASN A 92 7.18 -11.62 17.58
CA ASN A 92 8.44 -11.37 16.89
C ASN A 92 9.61 -12.12 17.56
N LYS A 93 9.68 -12.12 18.90
CA LYS A 93 10.72 -12.85 19.63
C LYS A 93 10.64 -14.36 19.37
N VAL A 94 9.44 -14.93 19.37
CA VAL A 94 9.22 -16.35 19.05
C VAL A 94 9.61 -16.62 17.60
N GLY A 95 9.20 -15.77 16.66
CA GLY A 95 9.53 -15.88 15.24
C GLY A 95 11.03 -15.90 14.98
N ILE A 96 11.78 -14.94 15.54
CA ILE A 96 13.25 -14.89 15.44
C ILE A 96 13.87 -16.14 16.04
N SER A 97 13.44 -16.56 17.24
CA SER A 97 13.95 -17.78 17.88
C SER A 97 13.72 -19.03 17.03
N ASN A 98 12.58 -19.13 16.34
CA ASN A 98 12.27 -20.25 15.45
C ASN A 98 13.22 -20.25 14.23
N VAL A 99 13.45 -19.09 13.61
CA VAL A 99 14.39 -18.97 12.47
C VAL A 99 15.83 -19.30 12.87
N ILE A 100 16.27 -18.89 14.07
CA ILE A 100 17.61 -19.22 14.57
C ILE A 100 17.73 -20.73 14.86
N SER A 101 16.70 -21.34 15.44
CA SER A 101 16.71 -22.77 15.81
C SER A 101 16.51 -23.71 14.62
N SER A 102 15.97 -23.25 13.49
CA SER A 102 15.88 -24.03 12.25
C SER A 102 17.24 -24.26 11.56
N GLN A 103 18.35 -23.91 12.20
CA GLN A 103 19.75 -24.15 11.79
C GLN A 103 20.10 -25.58 11.33
N SER A 104 19.22 -26.58 11.48
CA SER A 104 19.60 -27.99 11.30
C SER A 104 18.54 -28.96 10.76
N SER A 105 17.35 -28.51 10.32
CA SER A 105 16.25 -29.46 10.03
C SER A 105 15.72 -29.56 8.59
N ASP A 106 16.10 -28.68 7.65
CA ASP A 106 15.58 -28.80 6.28
C ASP A 106 16.55 -29.56 5.37
N SER A 107 16.36 -30.88 5.34
CA SER A 107 16.87 -31.80 4.32
C SER A 107 16.36 -31.52 2.90
N ASP A 108 15.50 -30.51 2.72
CA ASP A 108 14.86 -30.15 1.45
C ASP A 108 15.26 -28.74 0.92
N GLY A 109 16.29 -28.13 1.49
CA GLY A 109 17.10 -27.11 0.79
C GLY A 109 16.49 -25.72 0.59
N ASN A 110 15.52 -25.29 1.40
CA ASN A 110 14.85 -24.00 1.14
C ASN A 110 15.25 -22.85 2.05
N MET A 111 15.56 -23.04 3.34
CA MET A 111 15.94 -21.93 4.24
C MET A 111 17.12 -22.30 5.13
N GLU A 112 18.18 -21.49 5.09
CA GLU A 112 19.38 -21.65 5.93
C GLU A 112 19.61 -20.36 6.73
N TYR A 113 19.77 -20.49 8.04
CA TYR A 113 20.15 -19.36 8.88
C TYR A 113 21.63 -19.01 8.69
N LEU A 114 21.95 -17.73 8.47
CA LEU A 114 23.33 -17.27 8.27
C LEU A 114 23.86 -16.48 9.48
N ARG A 115 23.13 -15.46 9.93
CA ARG A 115 23.54 -14.63 11.08
C ARG A 115 22.37 -13.89 11.73
N HIS A 116 22.59 -13.45 12.97
CA HIS A 116 21.69 -12.61 13.76
C HIS A 116 22.49 -11.55 14.48
N GLU A 117 22.03 -10.32 14.43
CA GLU A 117 22.54 -9.19 15.19
C GLU A 117 21.39 -8.54 15.95
N GLU A 118 21.62 -8.20 17.21
CA GLU A 118 20.67 -7.48 18.05
C GLU A 118 21.35 -6.23 18.61
N ARG A 119 20.65 -5.09 18.54
CA ARG A 119 21.11 -3.82 19.09
C ARG A 119 19.92 -3.09 19.72
N VAL A 120 20.19 -2.27 20.73
CA VAL A 120 19.20 -1.32 21.26
C VAL A 120 19.65 0.07 20.86
N ILE A 121 18.78 0.77 20.13
CA ILE A 121 19.00 2.16 19.72
C ILE A 121 17.87 2.96 20.37
N ASP A 122 18.25 3.92 21.21
CA ASP A 122 17.38 4.59 22.18
C ASP A 122 16.59 3.63 23.07
N LYS A 123 15.33 3.41 22.73
CA LYS A 123 14.36 2.57 23.45
C LYS A 123 13.80 1.44 22.57
N PHE A 124 14.26 1.34 21.33
CA PHE A 124 13.79 0.34 20.40
C PHE A 124 14.78 -0.82 20.34
N ALA A 125 14.26 -2.04 20.32
CA ALA A 125 15.06 -3.24 20.07
C ALA A 125 15.11 -3.49 18.56
N HIS A 126 16.32 -3.49 18.01
CA HIS A 126 16.60 -3.73 16.61
C HIS A 126 17.17 -5.14 16.45
N ASN A 127 16.58 -5.90 15.54
CA ASN A 127 17.02 -7.25 15.22
C ASN A 127 17.26 -7.36 13.72
N VAL A 128 18.43 -7.86 13.34
CA VAL A 128 18.76 -8.19 11.96
C VAL A 128 18.98 -9.69 11.90
N VAL A 129 18.16 -10.41 11.16
CA VAL A 129 18.35 -11.83 10.85
C VAL A 129 18.65 -11.94 9.37
N VAL A 130 19.74 -12.60 9.01
CA VAL A 130 20.10 -12.89 7.63
C VAL A 130 20.03 -14.39 7.41
N LEU A 131 19.34 -14.79 6.35
CA LEU A 131 19.09 -16.16 5.96
C LEU A 131 19.30 -16.34 4.45
N SER A 132 19.62 -17.55 4.02
CA SER A 132 19.65 -17.97 2.62
C SER A 132 18.33 -18.67 2.31
N LEU A 133 17.55 -18.13 1.37
CA LEU A 133 16.29 -18.70 0.90
C LEU A 133 16.49 -19.15 -0.56
N ALA A 134 16.43 -20.47 -0.80
CA ALA A 134 16.72 -21.06 -2.10
C ALA A 134 18.05 -20.57 -2.74
N GLY A 135 19.09 -20.38 -1.91
CA GLY A 135 20.40 -19.89 -2.34
C GLY A 135 20.53 -18.37 -2.47
N HIS A 136 19.49 -17.60 -2.13
CA HIS A 136 19.52 -16.13 -2.14
C HIS A 136 19.57 -15.57 -0.72
N GLU A 137 20.47 -14.62 -0.47
CA GLU A 137 20.51 -13.90 0.81
C GLU A 137 19.26 -13.02 0.96
N VAL A 138 18.54 -13.21 2.06
CA VAL A 138 17.38 -12.43 2.47
C VAL A 138 17.65 -11.91 3.88
N SER A 139 17.34 -10.63 4.09
CA SER A 139 17.45 -10.00 5.40
C SER A 139 16.05 -9.74 5.96
N LEU A 140 15.84 -10.10 7.22
CA LEU A 140 14.71 -9.70 8.05
C LEU A 140 15.22 -8.67 9.06
N TYR A 141 14.66 -7.48 9.03
CA TYR A 141 14.93 -6.42 10.00
C TYR A 141 13.69 -6.13 10.82
N SER A 142 13.79 -6.20 12.15
CA SER A 142 12.70 -5.86 13.05
C SER A 142 13.07 -4.73 14.00
N VAL A 143 12.18 -3.76 14.16
CA VAL A 143 12.25 -2.68 15.16
C VAL A 143 11.08 -2.82 16.11
N CYS A 144 11.34 -2.93 17.41
CA CYS A 144 10.31 -3.18 18.41
C CYS A 144 10.33 -2.12 19.51
N ASN A 145 9.14 -1.64 19.92
CA ASN A 145 8.97 -0.99 21.22
C ASN A 145 8.59 -2.06 22.28
N ASP A 146 7.85 -1.68 23.32
CA ASP A 146 7.40 -2.63 24.36
C ASP A 146 6.21 -3.49 23.98
N GLU A 147 5.44 -3.11 22.95
CA GLU A 147 4.19 -3.77 22.58
C GLU A 147 4.22 -4.33 21.15
N LEU A 148 4.72 -3.55 20.21
CA LEU A 148 4.63 -3.77 18.77
C LEU A 148 6.03 -3.82 18.13
N CYS A 149 6.15 -4.62 17.08
CA CYS A 149 7.29 -4.69 16.20
C CYS A 149 6.86 -4.40 14.75
N LEU A 150 7.63 -3.55 14.07
CA LEU A 150 7.69 -3.52 12.61
C LEU A 150 8.73 -4.53 12.16
N SER A 151 8.40 -5.37 11.19
CA SER A 151 9.34 -6.28 10.53
C SER A 151 9.40 -5.98 9.04
N VAL A 152 10.59 -6.01 8.44
CA VAL A 152 10.80 -5.80 7.01
C VAL A 152 11.70 -6.91 6.50
N MET A 153 11.22 -7.73 5.57
CA MET A 153 11.99 -8.81 4.97
C MET A 153 12.15 -8.58 3.47
N SER A 154 13.39 -8.63 2.97
CA SER A 154 13.74 -8.33 1.58
C SER A 154 15.14 -8.86 1.25
N SER A 155 15.37 -9.20 -0.02
CA SER A 155 16.73 -9.38 -0.58
C SER A 155 17.38 -8.05 -0.97
N ASP A 156 16.56 -7.02 -1.23
CA ASP A 156 16.99 -5.66 -1.51
C ASP A 156 17.15 -4.86 -0.21
N LYS A 157 18.40 -4.50 0.11
CA LYS A 157 18.72 -3.66 1.27
C LYS A 157 18.15 -2.25 1.16
N HIS A 158 18.06 -1.70 -0.05
CA HIS A 158 17.48 -0.36 -0.24
C HIS A 158 16.00 -0.35 0.15
N PHE A 159 15.27 -1.41 -0.15
CA PHE A 159 13.89 -1.54 0.32
C PHE A 159 13.79 -1.51 1.85
N ILE A 160 14.65 -2.25 2.56
CA ILE A 160 14.65 -2.26 4.04
C ILE A 160 14.96 -0.87 4.58
N THR A 161 16.04 -0.26 4.09
CA THR A 161 16.48 1.08 4.48
C THR A 161 15.36 2.10 4.25
N ASN A 162 14.75 2.13 3.07
CA ASN A 162 13.68 3.07 2.74
C ASN A 162 12.47 2.96 3.67
N ILE A 163 12.13 1.77 4.18
CA ILE A 163 11.02 1.61 5.14
C ILE A 163 11.46 2.01 6.55
N VAL A 164 12.64 1.59 6.98
CA VAL A 164 13.12 1.79 8.36
C VAL A 164 13.50 3.24 8.64
N GLU A 165 14.09 3.96 7.68
CA GLU A 165 14.49 5.37 7.84
C GLU A 165 13.28 6.29 8.09
N GLN A 166 12.09 5.89 7.63
CA GLN A 166 10.85 6.64 7.88
C GLN A 166 10.43 6.63 9.37
N LEU A 167 10.98 5.73 10.18
CA LEU A 167 10.68 5.69 11.61
C LEU A 167 11.48 6.72 12.43
N SER A 168 12.70 7.05 12.01
CA SER A 168 13.55 8.12 12.57
C SER A 168 14.93 8.10 11.90
N GLU A 169 15.52 9.28 11.71
CA GLU A 169 16.88 9.46 11.19
C GLU A 169 17.97 8.83 12.10
N GLU A 170 17.68 8.66 13.40
CA GLU A 170 18.65 8.15 14.40
C GLU A 170 18.70 6.61 14.46
N LEU A 171 17.75 5.92 13.82
CA LEU A 171 17.58 4.46 13.97
C LEU A 171 18.50 3.61 13.08
N ILE A 172 19.31 4.22 12.19
CA ILE A 172 20.13 3.48 11.22
C ILE A 172 21.63 3.69 11.47
N GLY A 173 22.24 2.70 12.11
CA GLY A 173 23.68 2.45 12.08
C GLY A 173 23.91 0.97 11.84
N TRP A 174 23.97 0.55 10.57
CA TRP A 174 24.24 -0.83 10.17
C TRP A 174 25.74 -1.08 10.09
#